data_AF-A0A1G3UEJ0-F1
#
_entry.id   AF-A0A1G3UEJ0-F1
#
_cell.length_a   1.000
_cell.length_b   1.000
_cell.length_c   1.000
_cell.angle_alpha   90.00
_cell.angle_beta   90.00
_cell.angle_gamma   90.00
#
_symmetry.space_group_name_H-M   'P 1'
#
loop_
_entity.id
_entity.type
_entity.pdbx_description
1 polymer ?
#
loop_
_entity_poly.entity_id
_entity_poly.type
_entity_poly.pdbx_seq_one_letter_code
_entity_poly.pdbx_strand_id
1 'polypeptide(L)'
;MAPTTNTKELAKELYLKGFDIDKIAQILSKNVKTIKNYKSLDGDWDELRAAGYLNKRGDDKVVIYQNFIEQMYLAVKEINESSLKANEKASALSQLGDSFAKMKKVASFEDPESYKLAIAKRVVQLIVGEFKNTGDKKCIEKMVDMLGSKEFTDSLGTIDVV
;
A
#
# COMPACT_ATOMS: atom_id res chain seq x y z
N MET A 1 39.20 8.05 6.13
CA MET A 1 37.86 8.54 6.55
C MET A 1 36.98 8.66 5.31
N ALA A 2 35.67 8.36 5.44
CA ALA A 2 34.61 8.14 4.41
C ALA A 2 34.35 6.65 4.08
N PRO A 3 33.08 6.18 3.91
CA PRO A 3 31.92 6.92 3.35
C PRO A 3 30.60 6.81 4.15
N THR A 4 30.03 7.93 4.62
CA THR A 4 28.69 8.01 5.21
C THR A 4 27.59 8.43 4.21
N THR A 5 27.96 8.82 2.98
CA THR A 5 27.06 9.36 1.95
C THR A 5 26.14 8.30 1.35
N ASN A 6 26.64 7.07 1.15
CA ASN A 6 25.92 6.00 0.44
C ASN A 6 24.63 5.55 1.17
N THR A 7 24.65 5.48 2.50
CA THR A 7 23.48 5.01 3.27
C THR A 7 22.30 5.98 3.19
N LYS A 8 22.55 7.30 3.14
CA LYS A 8 21.48 8.32 3.03
C LYS A 8 20.86 8.30 1.64
N GLU A 9 21.69 8.21 0.59
CA GLU A 9 21.22 8.11 -0.80
C GLU A 9 20.44 6.80 -1.04
N LEU A 10 20.91 5.69 -0.49
CA LEU A 10 20.20 4.40 -0.58
C LEU A 10 18.86 4.43 0.17
N ALA A 11 18.80 5.09 1.33
CA ALA A 11 17.54 5.31 2.04
C ALA A 11 16.55 6.16 1.21
N LYS A 12 17.06 7.18 0.51
CA LYS A 12 16.27 8.00 -0.41
C LYS A 12 15.72 7.18 -1.56
N GLU A 13 16.57 6.40 -2.23
CA GLU A 13 16.14 5.52 -3.31
C GLU A 13 15.07 4.52 -2.87
N LEU A 14 15.27 3.83 -1.74
CA LEU A 14 14.30 2.88 -1.22
C LEU A 14 12.97 3.57 -0.88
N TYR A 15 13.03 4.79 -0.36
CA TYR A 15 11.83 5.59 -0.10
C TYR A 15 11.09 5.95 -1.39
N LEU A 16 11.80 6.41 -2.42
CA LEU A 16 11.23 6.72 -3.74
C LEU A 16 10.70 5.47 -4.46
N LYS A 17 11.26 4.29 -4.18
CA LYS A 17 10.79 2.98 -4.67
C LYS A 17 9.55 2.45 -3.95
N GLY A 18 9.05 3.16 -2.93
CA GLY A 18 7.77 2.86 -2.29
C GLY A 18 7.85 2.25 -0.90
N PHE A 19 9.05 1.97 -0.38
CA PHE A 19 9.20 1.39 0.96
C PHE A 19 8.87 2.42 2.05
N ASP A 20 8.31 1.95 3.15
CA ASP A 20 8.06 2.75 4.36
C ASP A 20 9.33 2.90 5.22
N ILE A 21 9.34 3.88 6.11
CA ILE A 21 10.52 4.23 6.92
C ILE A 21 10.95 3.06 7.82
N ASP A 22 10.01 2.31 8.38
CA ASP A 22 10.30 1.19 9.28
C ASP A 22 10.96 0.04 8.52
N LYS A 23 10.48 -0.25 7.30
CA LYS A 23 11.08 -1.26 6.43
C LYS A 23 12.45 -0.84 5.89
N ILE A 24 12.64 0.43 5.57
CA ILE A 24 13.95 0.97 5.18
C ILE A 24 14.94 0.87 6.36
N ALA A 25 14.48 1.18 7.58
CA ALA A 25 15.29 1.06 8.79
C ALA A 25 15.73 -0.39 9.02
N GLN A 26 14.84 -1.37 8.80
CA GLN A 26 15.18 -2.79 8.85
C GLN A 26 16.20 -3.18 7.76
N ILE A 27 15.95 -2.80 6.50
CA ILE A 27 16.82 -3.14 5.35
C ILE A 27 18.23 -2.57 5.53
N LEU A 28 18.34 -1.33 6.01
CA LEU A 28 19.62 -0.65 6.19
C LEU A 28 20.25 -0.90 7.57
N SER A 29 19.62 -1.72 8.42
CA SER A 29 20.05 -1.96 9.80
C SER A 29 20.30 -0.65 10.55
N LYS A 30 19.36 0.30 10.43
CA LYS A 30 19.38 1.61 11.08
C LYS A 30 18.17 1.79 11.99
N ASN A 31 18.24 2.77 12.87
CA ASN A 31 17.09 3.16 13.66
C ASN A 31 16.10 3.95 12.77
N VAL A 32 14.81 3.73 12.98
CA VAL A 32 13.71 4.49 12.35
C VAL A 32 13.92 6.01 12.47
N LYS A 33 14.37 6.48 13.65
CA LYS A 33 14.70 7.89 13.90
C LYS A 33 15.80 8.41 12.98
N THR A 34 16.78 7.58 12.64
CA THR A 34 17.87 7.93 11.72
C THR A 34 17.34 8.13 10.30
N ILE A 35 16.44 7.24 9.84
CA ILE A 35 15.81 7.37 8.51
C ILE A 35 14.87 8.58 8.46
N LYS A 36 14.10 8.85 9.54
CA LYS A 36 13.29 10.07 9.66
C LYS A 36 14.16 11.33 9.56
N ASN A 37 15.29 11.37 10.26
CA ASN A 37 16.23 12.49 10.18
C ASN A 37 16.82 12.66 8.76
N TYR A 38 17.13 11.57 8.05
CA TYR A 38 17.61 11.66 6.66
C TYR A 38 16.57 12.31 5.75
N LYS A 39 15.29 11.96 5.92
CA LYS A 39 14.18 12.56 5.20
C LYS A 39 14.00 14.05 5.54
N SER A 40 13.98 14.39 6.84
CA SER A 40 13.76 15.75 7.31
C SER A 40 14.88 16.73 6.94
N LEU A 41 16.13 16.27 6.87
CA LEU A 41 17.28 17.10 6.48
C LEU A 41 17.41 17.31 4.97
N ASP A 42 16.68 16.55 4.16
CA ASP A 42 16.83 16.50 2.69
C ASP A 42 15.57 16.99 1.96
N GLY A 43 14.62 17.60 2.69
CA GLY A 43 13.55 18.49 2.20
C GLY A 43 12.41 17.86 1.42
N ASP A 44 12.71 17.09 0.38
CA ASP A 44 11.78 16.95 -0.75
C ASP A 44 11.41 15.50 -1.07
N TRP A 45 11.61 14.57 -0.13
CA TRP A 45 11.40 13.15 -0.42
C TRP A 45 9.95 12.82 -0.72
N ASP A 46 9.00 13.49 -0.06
CA ASP A 46 7.57 13.31 -0.31
C ASP A 46 7.16 13.85 -1.68
N GLU A 47 7.68 15.04 -2.03
CA GLU A 47 7.41 15.68 -3.30
C GLU A 47 8.05 14.92 -4.47
N LEU A 48 9.30 14.48 -4.33
CA LEU A 48 9.99 13.64 -5.31
C LEU A 48 9.31 12.28 -5.48
N ARG A 49 8.81 11.70 -4.38
CA ARG A 49 8.05 10.45 -4.42
C ARG A 49 6.73 10.66 -5.14
N ALA A 50 6.00 11.73 -4.83
CA ALA A 50 4.77 12.11 -5.52
C ALA A 50 5.01 12.39 -7.02
N ALA A 51 6.06 13.13 -7.38
CA ALA A 51 6.45 13.41 -8.75
C ALA A 51 6.87 12.14 -9.52
N GLY A 52 7.52 11.19 -8.83
CA GLY A 52 7.86 9.88 -9.38
C GLY A 52 6.63 9.06 -9.78
N TYR A 53 5.53 9.18 -9.02
CA TYR A 53 4.23 8.55 -9.32
C TYR A 53 3.40 9.28 -10.40
N LEU A 54 3.76 10.53 -10.73
CA LEU A 54 3.10 11.28 -11.80
C LEU A 54 3.77 11.05 -13.16
N ASN A 55 5.06 10.66 -13.16
CA ASN A 55 5.86 10.51 -14.38
C ASN A 55 5.83 9.11 -14.99
N LYS A 56 5.38 8.04 -14.30
CA LYS A 56 5.26 6.70 -14.94
C LYS A 56 3.82 6.48 -15.43
N ARG A 57 3.59 6.90 -16.67
CA ARG A 57 2.34 6.66 -17.41
C ARG A 57 2.03 5.16 -17.49
N GLY A 58 0.93 4.74 -16.85
CA GLY A 58 0.27 3.45 -17.07
C GLY A 58 -0.05 2.69 -15.78
N ASP A 59 0.97 2.35 -14.99
CA ASP A 59 0.87 1.42 -13.84
C ASP A 59 0.58 2.13 -12.50
N ASP A 60 0.78 3.46 -12.44
CA ASP A 60 0.76 4.24 -11.18
C ASP A 60 -0.65 4.50 -10.63
N LYS A 61 -1.73 4.48 -11.43
CA LYS A 61 -3.08 4.67 -10.88
C LYS A 61 -3.47 3.51 -9.96
N VAL A 62 -3.15 2.27 -10.36
CA VAL A 62 -3.35 1.08 -9.53
C VAL A 62 -2.56 1.21 -8.23
N VAL A 63 -1.31 1.70 -8.29
CA VAL A 63 -0.45 1.91 -7.11
C VAL A 63 -1.00 3.01 -6.19
N ILE A 64 -1.52 4.10 -6.75
CA ILE A 64 -2.14 5.20 -6.00
C ILE A 64 -3.40 4.71 -5.27
N TYR A 65 -4.28 3.98 -5.96
CA TYR A 65 -5.47 3.41 -5.32
C TYR A 65 -5.11 2.33 -4.30
N GLN A 66 -4.12 1.49 -4.59
CA GLN A 66 -3.64 0.48 -3.65
C GLN A 66 -3.05 1.11 -2.38
N ASN A 67 -2.22 2.14 -2.51
CA ASN A 67 -1.65 2.88 -1.37
C ASN A 67 -2.74 3.61 -0.59
N PHE A 68 -3.70 4.25 -1.27
CA PHE A 68 -4.83 4.88 -0.59
C PHE A 68 -5.64 3.87 0.23
N ILE A 69 -5.97 2.70 -0.35
CA ILE A 69 -6.69 1.63 0.36
C ILE A 69 -5.88 1.13 1.57
N GLU A 70 -4.56 1.00 1.43
CA GLU A 70 -3.67 0.60 2.51
C GLU A 70 -3.63 1.63 3.65
N GLN A 71 -3.51 2.92 3.33
CA GLN A 71 -3.54 3.99 4.32
C GLN A 71 -4.90 4.06 5.04
N MET A 72 -6.01 3.87 4.33
CA MET A 72 -7.34 3.79 4.95
C MET A 72 -7.47 2.59 5.90
N TYR A 73 -6.96 1.43 5.50
CA TYR A 73 -6.96 0.25 6.36
C TYR A 73 -6.15 0.46 7.64
N LEU A 74 -4.95 1.03 7.51
CA LEU A 74 -4.10 1.37 8.66
C LEU A 74 -4.78 2.40 9.57
N ALA A 75 -5.43 3.42 9.00
CA ALA A 75 -6.17 4.41 9.77
C ALA A 75 -7.36 3.79 10.53
N VAL A 76 -8.12 2.88 9.93
CA VAL A 76 -9.19 2.13 10.64
C VAL A 76 -8.61 1.35 11.80
N LYS A 77 -7.49 0.65 11.58
CA LYS A 77 -6.82 -0.14 12.60
C LYS A 77 -6.34 0.74 13.75
N GLU A 78 -5.68 1.85 13.46
CA GLU A 78 -5.22 2.83 14.47
C GLU A 78 -6.39 3.43 15.25
N ILE A 79 -7.49 3.82 14.59
CA ILE A 79 -8.67 4.37 15.27
C ILE A 79 -9.27 3.31 16.22
N ASN A 80 -9.37 2.06 15.78
CA ASN A 80 -9.90 0.98 16.61
C ASN A 80 -9.00 0.67 17.81
N GLU A 81 -7.68 0.63 17.61
CA GLU A 81 -6.67 0.35 18.65
C GLU A 81 -6.37 1.56 19.56
N SER A 82 -6.81 2.76 19.19
CA SER A 82 -6.61 3.98 19.98
C SER A 82 -7.38 3.97 21.32
N SER A 83 -6.94 4.81 22.25
CA SER A 83 -7.62 5.08 23.52
C SER A 83 -8.74 6.13 23.42
N LEU A 84 -9.17 6.49 22.20
CA LEU A 84 -10.25 7.46 21.97
C LEU A 84 -11.57 6.97 22.58
N LYS A 85 -12.42 7.92 23.00
CA LYS A 85 -13.77 7.59 23.48
C LYS A 85 -14.64 7.12 22.31
N ALA A 86 -15.67 6.32 22.60
CA ALA A 86 -16.50 5.67 21.58
C ALA A 86 -17.11 6.65 20.55
N ASN A 87 -17.54 7.82 21.01
CA ASN A 87 -18.07 8.92 20.21
C ASN A 87 -17.00 9.60 19.33
N GLU A 88 -15.76 9.71 19.80
CA GLU A 88 -14.64 10.25 19.01
C GLU A 88 -14.18 9.26 17.94
N LYS A 89 -14.15 7.96 18.28
CA LYS A 89 -13.89 6.89 17.30
C LYS A 89 -14.94 6.87 16.20
N ALA A 90 -16.23 6.95 16.56
CA ALA A 90 -17.31 6.97 15.59
C ALA A 90 -17.21 8.17 14.62
N SER A 91 -16.84 9.36 15.14
CA SER A 91 -16.62 10.56 14.32
C SER A 91 -15.44 10.39 13.36
N ALA A 92 -14.30 9.89 13.85
CA ALA A 92 -13.12 9.65 13.04
C ALA A 92 -13.37 8.60 11.93
N LEU A 93 -14.06 7.50 12.26
CA LEU A 93 -14.47 6.49 11.29
C LEU A 93 -15.44 7.04 10.24
N SER A 94 -16.36 7.92 10.62
CA SER A 94 -17.29 8.57 9.68
C SER A 94 -16.56 9.47 8.69
N GLN A 95 -15.60 10.28 9.17
CA GLN A 95 -14.79 11.15 8.30
C GLN A 95 -13.90 10.35 7.34
N LEU A 96 -13.38 9.21 7.81
CA LEU A 96 -12.65 8.27 6.98
C LEU A 96 -13.55 7.63 5.91
N GLY A 97 -14.77 7.24 6.29
CA GLY A 97 -15.80 6.72 5.38
C GLY A 97 -16.18 7.72 4.28
N ASP A 98 -16.34 9.00 4.61
CA ASP A 98 -16.61 10.06 3.64
C ASP A 98 -15.44 10.27 2.67
N SER A 99 -14.21 10.19 3.18
CA SER A 99 -12.99 10.27 2.37
C SER A 99 -12.89 9.09 1.40
N PHE A 100 -13.24 7.89 1.86
CA PHE A 100 -13.32 6.70 1.02
C PHE A 100 -14.40 6.83 -0.07
N ALA A 101 -15.59 7.33 0.27
CA ALA A 101 -16.67 7.53 -0.70
C ALA A 101 -16.30 8.53 -1.81
N LYS A 102 -15.60 9.62 -1.45
CA LYS A 102 -15.09 10.61 -2.41
C LYS A 102 -14.03 10.00 -3.33
N MET A 103 -13.07 9.26 -2.76
CA MET A 103 -12.01 8.64 -3.55
C MET A 103 -12.56 7.53 -4.46
N LYS A 104 -13.51 6.71 -3.97
CA LYS A 104 -14.22 5.71 -4.78
C LYS A 104 -14.91 6.37 -5.97
N LYS A 105 -15.56 7.51 -5.75
CA LYS A 105 -16.21 8.28 -6.82
C LYS A 105 -15.20 8.76 -7.86
N VAL A 106 -14.11 9.40 -7.42
CA VAL A 106 -13.03 9.87 -8.33
C VAL A 106 -12.42 8.70 -9.10
N ALA A 107 -12.09 7.60 -8.42
CA ALA A 107 -11.51 6.40 -9.03
C ALA A 107 -12.46 5.77 -10.08
N SER A 108 -13.76 5.72 -9.78
CA SER A 108 -14.77 5.20 -10.72
C SER A 108 -14.95 6.05 -11.98
N PHE A 109 -14.65 7.35 -11.92
CA PHE A 109 -14.72 8.26 -13.06
C PHE A 109 -13.42 8.33 -13.87
N GLU A 110 -12.26 8.10 -13.24
CA GLU A 110 -10.95 8.26 -13.89
C GLU A 110 -10.37 6.98 -14.50
N ASP A 111 -10.58 5.83 -13.87
CA ASP A 111 -10.13 4.51 -14.35
C ASP A 111 -10.79 3.37 -13.56
N PRO A 112 -12.05 3.02 -13.89
CA PRO A 112 -12.82 2.02 -13.15
C PRO A 112 -12.20 0.61 -13.17
N GLU A 113 -11.45 0.24 -14.22
CA GLU A 113 -10.79 -1.06 -14.32
C GLU A 113 -9.59 -1.17 -13.39
N SER A 114 -8.75 -0.12 -13.32
CA SER A 114 -7.63 -0.07 -12.38
C SER A 114 -8.07 -0.11 -10.91
N TYR A 115 -9.20 0.50 -10.57
CA TYR A 115 -9.76 0.44 -9.21
C TYR A 115 -10.25 -0.96 -8.85
N LYS A 116 -10.97 -1.63 -9.76
CA LYS A 116 -11.41 -3.02 -9.58
C LYS A 116 -10.22 -3.97 -9.38
N LEU A 117 -9.19 -3.82 -10.23
CA LEU A 117 -7.95 -4.60 -10.13
C LEU A 117 -7.20 -4.36 -8.81
N ALA A 118 -7.14 -3.12 -8.32
CA ALA A 118 -6.51 -2.79 -7.04
C ALA A 118 -7.21 -3.47 -5.86
N ILE A 119 -8.55 -3.50 -5.85
CA ILE A 119 -9.33 -4.20 -4.81
C ILE A 119 -9.08 -5.71 -4.88
N ALA A 120 -9.17 -6.31 -6.06
CA ALA A 120 -8.94 -7.74 -6.26
C ALA A 120 -7.53 -8.15 -5.78
N LYS A 121 -6.52 -7.37 -6.17
CA LYS A 121 -5.13 -7.57 -5.75
C LYS A 121 -4.97 -7.48 -4.22
N ARG A 122 -5.65 -6.54 -3.57
CA ARG A 122 -5.61 -6.40 -2.11
C ARG A 122 -6.25 -7.57 -1.39
N VAL A 123 -7.39 -8.08 -1.88
CA VAL A 123 -8.07 -9.25 -1.32
C VAL A 123 -7.16 -10.49 -1.42
N VAL A 124 -6.55 -10.71 -2.58
CA VAL A 124 -5.58 -11.80 -2.77
C VAL A 124 -4.41 -11.68 -1.81
N GLN A 125 -3.86 -10.47 -1.62
CA GLN A 125 -2.77 -10.24 -0.66
C GLN A 125 -3.16 -10.55 0.79
N LEU A 126 -4.38 -10.21 1.21
CA LEU A 126 -4.87 -10.50 2.56
C LEU A 126 -5.00 -12.01 2.79
N ILE A 127 -5.58 -12.74 1.84
CA ILE A 127 -5.72 -14.20 1.90
C ILE A 127 -4.34 -14.87 1.98
N VAL A 128 -3.40 -14.46 1.12
CA VAL A 128 -2.02 -14.97 1.15
C VAL A 128 -1.32 -14.62 2.45
N GLY A 129 -1.57 -13.44 3.00
CA GLY A 129 -1.05 -13.00 4.29
C GLY A 129 -1.49 -13.92 5.44
N GLU A 130 -2.78 -14.26 5.49
CA GLU A 130 -3.31 -15.18 6.51
C GLU A 130 -2.72 -16.58 6.41
N PHE A 131 -2.59 -17.13 5.19
CA PHE A 131 -1.94 -18.43 5.01
C PHE A 131 -0.45 -18.43 5.41
N LYS A 132 0.24 -17.30 5.22
CA LYS A 132 1.62 -17.15 5.71
C LYS A 132 1.68 -17.11 7.23
N ASN A 133 0.75 -16.41 7.89
CA ASN A 133 0.71 -16.28 9.35
C ASN A 133 0.36 -17.61 10.04
N THR A 134 -0.48 -18.43 9.41
CA THR A 134 -0.88 -19.76 9.90
C THR A 134 0.13 -20.86 9.53
N GLY A 135 1.16 -20.55 8.74
CA GLY A 135 2.20 -21.51 8.33
C GLY A 135 1.73 -22.54 7.31
N ASP A 136 0.57 -22.32 6.68
CA ASP A 136 -0.14 -23.32 5.90
C ASP A 136 0.34 -23.33 4.43
N LYS A 137 1.59 -23.81 4.23
CA LYS A 137 2.29 -23.80 2.94
C LYS A 137 1.50 -24.48 1.81
N LYS A 138 0.74 -25.55 2.11
CA LYS A 138 -0.08 -26.25 1.12
C LYS A 138 -1.18 -25.36 0.54
N CYS A 139 -1.77 -24.50 1.35
CA CYS A 139 -2.79 -23.56 0.89
C CYS A 139 -2.20 -22.49 -0.03
N ILE A 140 -0.97 -22.02 0.27
CA ILE A 140 -0.24 -21.07 -0.59
C ILE A 140 0.13 -21.72 -1.93
N GLU A 141 0.68 -22.94 -1.92
CA GLU A 141 1.04 -23.67 -3.14
C GLU A 141 -0.18 -23.90 -4.05
N LYS A 142 -1.29 -24.35 -3.46
CA LYS A 142 -2.54 -24.59 -4.21
C LYS A 142 -3.14 -23.30 -4.77
N MET A 143 -2.93 -22.18 -4.09
CA MET A 143 -3.36 -20.86 -4.56
C MET A 143 -2.48 -20.36 -5.71
N VAL A 144 -1.16 -20.60 -5.66
CA VAL A 144 -0.25 -20.32 -6.79
C VAL A 144 -0.61 -21.16 -8.01
N ASP A 145 -0.93 -22.45 -7.83
CA ASP A 145 -1.40 -23.32 -8.91
C ASP A 145 -2.71 -22.83 -9.54
N MET A 146 -3.68 -22.39 -8.72
CA MET A 146 -4.92 -21.80 -9.22
C MET A 146 -4.68 -20.51 -9.99
N LEU A 147 -3.80 -19.62 -9.51
CA LEU A 147 -3.44 -18.37 -10.18
C LEU A 147 -2.72 -18.60 -11.52
N GLY A 148 -2.02 -19.73 -11.66
CA GLY A 148 -1.41 -20.17 -12.92
C GLY A 148 -2.37 -20.89 -13.86
N SER A 149 -3.60 -21.17 -13.44
CA SER A 149 -4.57 -21.90 -14.26
C SER A 149 -5.23 -20.99 -15.30
N LYS A 150 -5.37 -21.51 -16.52
CA LYS A 150 -6.02 -20.82 -17.63
C LYS A 150 -7.48 -20.50 -17.32
N GLU A 151 -8.19 -21.42 -16.63
CA GLU A 151 -9.57 -21.22 -16.17
C GLU A 151 -9.73 -20.01 -15.24
N PHE A 152 -8.83 -19.80 -14.28
CA PHE A 152 -8.89 -18.64 -13.39
C PHE A 152 -8.63 -17.33 -14.15
N THR A 153 -7.69 -17.36 -15.09
CA THR A 153 -7.32 -16.21 -15.92
C THR A 153 -8.45 -15.82 -16.87
N ASP A 154 -9.10 -16.81 -17.48
CA ASP A 154 -10.26 -16.63 -18.36
C ASP A 154 -11.49 -16.16 -17.57
N SER A 155 -11.70 -16.70 -16.36
CA SER A 155 -12.80 -16.31 -15.47
C SER A 155 -12.71 -14.86 -15.05
N LEU A 156 -11.51 -14.34 -14.74
CA LEU A 156 -11.27 -12.93 -14.40
C LEU A 156 -11.62 -11.98 -15.54
N GLY A 157 -11.41 -12.39 -16.81
CA GLY A 157 -11.75 -11.59 -17.98
C GLY A 157 -13.27 -11.50 -18.25
N THR A 158 -14.06 -12.39 -17.65
CA THR A 158 -15.53 -12.47 -17.81
C THR A 158 -16.33 -11.98 -16.61
N ILE A 159 -15.68 -11.42 -15.58
CA ILE A 159 -16.39 -10.84 -14.43
C ILE A 159 -17.05 -9.52 -14.86
N ASP A 160 -18.24 -9.60 -15.44
CA ASP A 160 -19.20 -8.50 -15.50
C ASP A 160 -19.86 -8.37 -14.12
N VAL A 161 -19.62 -7.24 -13.45
CA VAL A 161 -20.31 -6.89 -12.20
C VAL A 161 -21.30 -5.79 -12.52
N VAL A 162 -22.58 -6.15 -12.51
CA VAL A 162 -23.73 -5.23 -12.49
C VAL A 162 -23.63 -4.27 -11.31
#